data_AF-A0A2H1WMT4-F1
#
_entry.id   AF-A0A2H1WMT4-F1
#
_cell.length_a   1.000
_cell.length_b   1.000
_cell.length_c   1.000
_cell.angle_alpha   90.00
_cell.angle_beta   90.00
_cell.angle_gamma   90.00
#
_symmetry.space_group_name_H-M   'P 1'
#
loop_
_entity.id
_entity.type
_entity.pdbx_description
1 polymer ?
#
loop_
_entity_poly.entity_id
_entity_poly.type
_entity_poly.pdbx_seq_one_letter_code
_entity_poly.pdbx_strand_id
1 'polypeptide(L)'
;MKYLLVVVCLFYGVLAKHELYEGHAVYEIDVQSVEQTKLVHDFENDLHLDIWSHAVPGHPGKVLVPKAKRDIFENFLVQNRVQFKIETENVKEQLDKEDELLAAAAARSNSSRIGFERIHTYEEVDAYLDELARDYPNVVSVVLGGRSVEGRPIRYLKISTTNFQ
;
A
#
# COMPACT_ATOMS: atom_id res chain seq x y z
N MET A 1 -7.26 29.05 -25.61
CA MET A 1 -7.12 27.64 -26.04
C MET A 1 -5.99 26.93 -25.31
N LYS A 2 -4.71 27.37 -25.41
CA LYS A 2 -3.56 26.67 -24.80
C LYS A 2 -3.58 26.62 -23.25
N TYR A 3 -3.96 27.72 -22.59
CA TYR A 3 -4.09 27.78 -21.13
C TYR A 3 -5.31 27.02 -20.59
N LEU A 4 -6.40 26.94 -21.36
CA LEU A 4 -7.59 26.16 -21.00
C LEU A 4 -7.24 24.66 -20.96
N LEU A 5 -6.46 24.19 -21.94
CA LEU A 5 -6.00 22.80 -22.01
C LEU A 5 -5.10 22.42 -20.83
N VAL A 6 -4.20 23.32 -20.40
CA VAL A 6 -3.33 23.09 -19.23
C VAL A 6 -4.14 23.03 -17.94
N VAL A 7 -5.12 23.93 -17.76
CA VAL A 7 -5.99 23.91 -16.58
C VAL A 7 -6.88 22.66 -16.57
N VAL A 8 -7.41 22.26 -17.72
CA VAL A 8 -8.20 21.02 -17.84
C VAL A 8 -7.35 19.79 -17.54
N CYS A 9 -6.13 19.68 -18.08
CA CYS A 9 -5.22 18.56 -17.77
C CYS A 9 -4.81 18.51 -16.30
N LEU A 10 -4.56 19.67 -15.66
CA LEU A 10 -4.27 19.74 -14.23
C LEU A 10 -5.49 19.32 -13.39
N PHE A 11 -6.71 19.71 -13.78
CA PHE A 11 -7.94 19.28 -13.11
C PHE A 11 -8.20 17.78 -13.24
N TYR A 12 -8.00 17.19 -14.43
CA TYR A 12 -8.15 15.74 -14.62
C TYR A 12 -7.09 14.94 -13.85
N GLY A 13 -5.86 15.44 -13.76
CA GLY A 13 -4.82 14.81 -12.94
C GLY A 13 -5.15 14.79 -11.45
N VAL A 14 -5.92 15.75 -10.94
CA VAL A 14 -6.35 15.81 -9.54
C VAL A 14 -7.52 14.87 -9.24
N LEU A 15 -8.38 14.56 -10.23
CA LEU A 15 -9.47 13.59 -10.07
C LEU A 15 -9.01 12.14 -10.19
N ALA A 16 -7.91 11.87 -10.89
CA ALA A 16 -7.39 10.53 -11.08
C ALA A 16 -6.61 10.05 -9.85
N LYS A 17 -7.31 9.60 -8.80
CA LYS A 17 -6.68 8.99 -7.62
C LYS A 17 -6.25 7.54 -7.88
N HIS A 18 -7.23 6.67 -8.14
CA HIS A 18 -7.00 5.22 -8.30
C HIS A 18 -7.23 4.72 -9.73
N GLU A 19 -7.42 5.61 -10.70
CA GLU A 19 -7.71 5.26 -12.10
C GLU A 19 -6.62 4.40 -12.75
N LEU A 20 -5.37 4.50 -12.26
CA LEU A 20 -4.27 3.63 -12.69
C LEU A 20 -4.59 2.14 -12.46
N TYR A 21 -5.36 1.83 -11.41
CA TYR A 21 -5.71 0.48 -11.01
C TYR A 21 -7.04 0.00 -11.60
N GLU A 22 -7.67 0.78 -12.49
CA GLU A 22 -8.95 0.39 -13.07
C GLU A 22 -8.82 -0.94 -13.84
N GLY A 23 -9.64 -1.92 -13.43
CA GLY A 23 -9.64 -3.27 -14.00
C GLY A 23 -8.41 -4.12 -13.68
N HIS A 24 -7.54 -3.66 -12.76
CA HIS A 24 -6.54 -4.54 -12.15
C HIS A 24 -7.25 -5.53 -11.22
N ALA A 25 -6.86 -6.79 -11.31
CA ALA A 25 -7.50 -7.88 -10.59
C ALA A 25 -6.50 -8.58 -9.66
N VAL A 26 -6.99 -9.05 -8.51
CA VAL A 26 -6.21 -9.89 -7.58
C VAL A 26 -6.56 -11.33 -7.82
N TYR A 27 -5.52 -12.13 -8.08
CA TYR A 27 -5.62 -13.56 -8.27
C TYR A 27 -5.09 -14.27 -7.03
N GLU A 28 -5.83 -15.28 -6.59
CA GLU A 28 -5.34 -16.25 -5.62
C GLU A 28 -4.88 -17.49 -6.40
N ILE A 29 -3.63 -17.91 -6.18
CA ILE A 29 -2.96 -18.98 -6.92
C ILE A 29 -2.67 -20.13 -5.97
N ASP A 30 -3.10 -21.33 -6.35
CA ASP A 30 -2.81 -22.56 -5.63
C ASP A 30 -1.84 -23.43 -6.45
N VAL A 31 -0.66 -23.64 -5.88
CA VAL A 31 0.41 -24.48 -6.45
C VAL A 31 0.48 -25.79 -5.69
N GLN A 32 0.67 -26.89 -6.42
CA GLN A 32 0.66 -28.24 -5.86
C GLN A 32 2.07 -28.81 -5.65
N SER A 33 3.09 -28.17 -6.23
CA SER A 33 4.48 -28.64 -6.13
C SER A 33 5.49 -27.49 -6.09
N VAL A 34 6.72 -27.81 -5.69
CA VAL A 34 7.84 -26.86 -5.64
C VAL A 34 8.22 -26.40 -7.06
N GLU A 35 8.09 -27.26 -8.05
CA GLU A 35 8.32 -26.93 -9.45
C GLU A 35 7.31 -25.90 -9.95
N GLN A 36 6.02 -26.07 -9.63
CA GLN A 36 4.99 -25.08 -9.95
C GLN A 36 5.22 -23.75 -9.23
N THR A 37 5.65 -23.81 -7.97
CA THR A 37 6.01 -22.61 -7.19
C THR A 37 7.07 -21.79 -7.92
N LYS A 38 8.17 -22.45 -8.33
CA LYS A 38 9.24 -21.77 -9.06
C LYS A 38 8.78 -21.25 -10.42
N LEU A 39 8.03 -22.06 -11.16
CA LEU A 39 7.50 -21.70 -12.48
C LEU A 39 6.61 -20.44 -12.43
N VAL A 40 5.69 -20.38 -11.47
CA VAL A 40 4.81 -19.22 -11.26
C VAL A 40 5.64 -18.01 -10.86
N HIS A 41 6.56 -18.16 -9.90
CA HIS A 41 7.39 -17.06 -9.42
C HIS A 41 8.27 -16.45 -10.53
N ASP A 42 8.91 -17.29 -11.35
CA ASP A 42 9.74 -16.83 -12.47
C ASP A 42 8.90 -16.02 -13.46
N PHE A 43 7.67 -16.48 -13.78
CA PHE A 43 6.77 -15.80 -14.71
C PHE A 43 6.17 -14.50 -14.15
N GLU A 44 5.84 -14.46 -12.85
CA GLU A 44 5.40 -13.23 -12.16
C GLU A 44 6.48 -12.15 -12.23
N ASN A 45 7.75 -12.53 -12.05
CA ASN A 45 8.89 -11.62 -12.14
C ASN A 45 9.12 -11.13 -13.58
N ASP A 46 9.04 -12.01 -14.58
CA ASP A 46 9.19 -11.66 -16.00
C ASP A 46 8.12 -10.68 -16.47
N LEU A 47 6.89 -10.84 -15.96
CA LEU A 47 5.80 -9.91 -16.20
C LEU A 47 5.85 -8.68 -15.30
N HIS A 48 6.77 -8.59 -14.34
CA HIS A 48 6.82 -7.53 -13.33
C HIS A 48 5.46 -7.31 -12.66
N LEU A 49 4.85 -8.41 -12.17
CA LEU A 49 3.60 -8.36 -11.42
C LEU A 49 3.86 -7.97 -9.97
N ASP A 50 2.82 -7.44 -9.32
CA ASP A 50 2.90 -7.05 -7.91
C ASP A 50 2.45 -8.22 -7.03
N ILE A 51 3.43 -8.88 -6.40
CA ILE A 51 3.24 -10.10 -5.63
C ILE A 51 2.97 -9.72 -4.17
N TRP A 52 1.74 -9.95 -3.70
CA TRP A 52 1.34 -9.66 -2.32
C TRP A 52 1.72 -10.79 -1.37
N SER A 53 1.61 -12.04 -1.82
CA SER A 53 2.09 -13.21 -1.09
C SER A 53 2.50 -14.33 -2.05
N HIS A 54 3.63 -14.97 -1.78
CA HIS A 54 4.13 -16.08 -2.60
C HIS A 54 3.28 -17.34 -2.42
N ALA A 55 2.92 -17.99 -3.53
CA ALA A 55 2.26 -19.29 -3.50
C ALA A 55 3.25 -20.39 -3.15
N VAL A 56 2.91 -21.25 -2.20
CA VAL A 56 3.67 -22.47 -1.87
C VAL A 56 2.70 -23.64 -1.66
N PRO A 57 3.14 -24.91 -1.76
CA PRO A 57 2.24 -26.04 -1.60
C PRO A 57 1.48 -25.99 -0.26
N GLY A 58 0.14 -26.00 -0.34
CA GLY A 58 -0.76 -25.88 0.82
C GLY A 58 -1.01 -24.46 1.33
N HIS A 59 -0.38 -23.44 0.76
CA HIS A 59 -0.64 -22.03 1.08
C HIS A 59 -0.77 -21.20 -0.21
N PRO A 60 -2.01 -20.83 -0.59
CA PRO A 60 -2.24 -20.04 -1.78
C PRO A 60 -1.56 -18.67 -1.72
N GLY A 61 -1.00 -18.25 -2.85
CA GLY A 61 -0.41 -16.93 -3.04
C GLY A 61 -1.41 -15.92 -3.57
N LYS A 62 -1.08 -14.63 -3.48
CA LYS A 62 -1.87 -13.53 -4.03
C LYS A 62 -1.00 -12.61 -4.88
N VAL A 63 -1.51 -12.26 -6.04
CA VAL A 63 -0.84 -11.36 -6.98
C VAL A 63 -1.84 -10.36 -7.57
N LEU A 64 -1.42 -9.10 -7.66
CA LEU A 64 -2.13 -8.05 -8.36
C LEU A 64 -1.69 -8.01 -9.82
N VAL A 65 -2.64 -8.19 -10.73
CA VAL A 65 -2.40 -8.30 -12.16
C VAL A 65 -3.03 -7.12 -12.89
N PRO A 66 -2.23 -6.32 -13.62
CA PRO A 66 -2.74 -5.25 -14.47
C PRO A 66 -3.70 -5.75 -15.53
N LYS A 67 -4.76 -4.96 -15.80
CA LYS A 67 -5.80 -5.27 -16.80
C LYS A 67 -5.22 -5.79 -18.13
N ALA A 68 -4.18 -5.13 -18.63
CA ALA A 68 -3.54 -5.46 -19.91
C ALA A 68 -2.75 -6.79 -19.91
N LYS A 69 -2.44 -7.34 -18.74
CA LYS A 69 -1.66 -8.58 -18.56
C LYS A 69 -2.51 -9.77 -18.14
N ARG A 70 -3.80 -9.57 -17.84
CA ARG A 70 -4.72 -10.61 -17.35
C ARG A 70 -4.79 -11.80 -18.29
N ASP A 71 -5.07 -11.57 -19.58
CA ASP A 71 -5.17 -12.66 -20.56
C ASP A 71 -3.88 -13.48 -20.66
N ILE A 72 -2.72 -12.81 -20.64
CA ILE A 72 -1.41 -13.47 -20.72
C ILE A 72 -1.18 -14.33 -19.46
N PHE A 73 -1.53 -13.78 -18.31
CA PHE A 73 -1.36 -14.44 -17.01
C PHE A 73 -2.28 -15.65 -16.85
N GLU A 74 -3.57 -15.49 -17.14
CA GLU A 74 -4.55 -16.58 -17.06
C GLU A 74 -4.20 -17.71 -18.04
N ASN A 75 -3.82 -17.39 -19.27
CA ASN A 75 -3.41 -18.40 -20.25
C ASN A 75 -2.20 -19.20 -19.77
N PHE A 76 -1.20 -18.54 -19.17
CA PHE A 76 -0.05 -19.21 -18.60
C PHE A 76 -0.44 -20.17 -17.47
N LEU A 77 -1.30 -19.74 -16.54
CA LEU A 77 -1.76 -20.59 -15.43
C LEU A 77 -2.53 -21.81 -15.95
N VAL A 78 -3.44 -21.61 -16.92
CA VAL A 78 -4.21 -22.70 -17.54
C VAL A 78 -3.29 -23.69 -18.27
N GLN A 79 -2.33 -23.20 -19.06
CA GLN A 79 -1.39 -24.05 -19.80
C GLN A 79 -0.54 -24.93 -18.88
N ASN A 80 -0.15 -24.39 -17.73
CA ASN A 80 0.68 -25.08 -16.74
C ASN A 80 -0.14 -25.82 -15.67
N ARG A 81 -1.47 -25.88 -15.82
CA ARG A 81 -2.41 -26.55 -14.91
C ARG A 81 -2.24 -26.08 -13.45
N VAL A 82 -1.98 -24.78 -13.29
CA VAL A 82 -1.94 -24.13 -11.98
C VAL A 82 -3.36 -23.69 -11.66
N GLN A 83 -3.84 -24.03 -10.47
CA GLN A 83 -5.18 -23.65 -10.05
C GLN A 83 -5.17 -22.19 -9.61
N PHE A 84 -6.19 -21.44 -10.00
CA PHE A 84 -6.35 -20.06 -9.57
C PHE A 84 -7.83 -19.69 -9.47
N LYS A 85 -8.10 -18.63 -8.72
CA LYS A 85 -9.38 -17.93 -8.71
C LYS A 85 -9.14 -16.43 -8.68
N ILE A 86 -10.09 -15.68 -9.23
CA ILE A 86 -10.08 -14.22 -9.11
C ILE A 86 -10.72 -13.86 -7.77
N GLU A 87 -9.94 -13.30 -6.85
CA GLU A 87 -10.43 -12.85 -5.54
C GLU A 87 -11.07 -11.47 -5.63
N THR A 88 -10.51 -10.59 -6.45
CA THR A 88 -11.05 -9.24 -6.69
C THR A 88 -10.91 -8.91 -8.16
N GLU A 89 -12.03 -8.64 -8.84
CA GLU A 89 -12.07 -8.36 -10.28
C GLU A 89 -11.54 -6.97 -10.63
N ASN A 90 -11.74 -6.00 -9.72
CA ASN A 90 -11.35 -4.61 -9.89
C ASN A 90 -10.95 -3.99 -8.54
N VAL A 91 -9.65 -3.87 -8.28
CA VAL A 91 -9.16 -3.31 -7.00
C VAL A 91 -9.50 -1.84 -6.80
N LYS A 92 -9.76 -1.09 -7.89
CA LYS A 92 -10.16 0.32 -7.79
C LYS A 92 -11.37 0.51 -6.88
N GLU A 93 -12.36 -0.39 -6.98
CA GLU A 93 -13.57 -0.32 -6.16
C GLU A 93 -13.29 -0.49 -4.67
N GLN A 94 -12.27 -1.28 -4.31
CA GLN A 94 -11.83 -1.45 -2.93
C GLN A 94 -11.10 -0.21 -2.42
N LEU A 95 -10.22 0.37 -3.25
CA LEU A 95 -9.49 1.60 -2.92
C LEU A 95 -10.44 2.79 -2.75
N ASP A 96 -11.43 2.94 -3.64
CA ASP A 96 -12.43 4.01 -3.54
C ASP A 96 -13.28 3.87 -2.28
N LYS A 97 -13.63 2.63 -1.90
CA LYS A 97 -14.33 2.34 -0.65
C LYS A 97 -13.46 2.62 0.58
N GLU A 98 -12.18 2.28 0.54
CA GLU A 98 -11.23 2.62 1.60
C GLU A 98 -11.16 4.13 1.80
N ASP A 99 -11.03 4.90 0.71
CA ASP A 99 -11.02 6.36 0.72
C ASP A 99 -12.28 6.94 1.39
N GLU A 100 -13.46 6.41 1.07
CA GLU A 100 -14.72 6.83 1.69
C GLU A 100 -14.73 6.56 3.21
N LEU A 101 -14.30 5.36 3.62
CA LEU A 101 -14.25 4.96 5.03
C LEU A 101 -13.25 5.81 5.82
N LEU A 102 -12.07 6.07 5.26
CA LEU A 102 -11.04 6.90 5.87
C LEU A 102 -11.51 8.35 5.99
N ALA A 103 -12.16 8.90 4.95
CA ALA A 103 -12.73 10.24 5.00
C ALA A 103 -13.83 10.36 6.07
N ALA A 104 -14.70 9.35 6.18
CA ALA A 104 -15.74 9.31 7.20
C ALA A 104 -15.15 9.20 8.62
N ALA A 105 -14.09 8.40 8.81
CA ALA A 105 -13.39 8.28 10.09
C ALA A 105 -12.69 9.60 10.48
N ALA A 106 -12.04 10.26 9.53
CA ALA A 106 -11.43 11.57 9.72
C ALA A 106 -12.46 12.64 10.12
N ALA A 107 -13.63 12.67 9.45
CA ALA A 107 -14.69 13.62 9.75
C ALA A 107 -15.33 13.43 11.14
N ARG A 108 -15.31 12.21 11.68
CA ARG A 108 -15.81 11.89 13.03
C ARG A 108 -14.79 12.18 14.13
N SER A 109 -13.51 12.21 13.79
CA SER A 109 -12.45 12.43 14.77
C SER A 109 -12.39 13.90 15.18
N ASN A 110 -12.97 14.22 16.34
CA ASN A 110 -12.91 15.57 16.94
C ASN A 110 -11.63 15.83 17.74
N SER A 111 -10.69 14.87 17.77
CA SER A 111 -9.46 14.96 18.56
C SER A 111 -8.30 15.46 17.69
N SER A 112 -7.62 16.50 18.14
CA SER A 112 -6.33 16.93 17.57
C SER A 112 -5.18 15.98 17.94
N ARG A 113 -5.39 15.06 18.90
CA ARG A 113 -4.40 14.07 19.32
C ARG A 113 -4.53 12.80 18.50
N ILE A 114 -3.38 12.19 18.19
CA ILE A 114 -3.31 10.87 17.57
C ILE A 114 -4.07 9.85 18.43
N GLY A 115 -4.99 9.14 17.79
CA GLY A 115 -5.76 8.03 18.36
C GLY A 115 -5.80 6.85 17.39
N PHE A 116 -6.57 5.82 17.70
CA PHE A 116 -6.59 4.57 16.92
C PHE A 116 -7.82 4.44 16.00
N GLU A 117 -8.66 5.47 15.92
CA GLU A 117 -9.92 5.46 15.18
C GLU A 117 -9.77 5.80 13.69
N ARG A 118 -8.60 6.29 13.27
CA ARG A 118 -8.29 6.63 11.87
C ARG A 118 -6.81 6.47 11.56
N ILE A 119 -6.49 6.41 10.28
CA ILE A 119 -5.12 6.47 9.78
C ILE A 119 -4.64 7.93 9.81
N HIS A 120 -3.35 8.11 10.09
CA HIS A 120 -2.70 9.42 10.22
C HIS A 120 -1.68 9.63 9.12
N THR A 121 -1.52 10.87 8.66
CA THR A 121 -0.48 11.21 7.68
C THR A 121 0.90 11.23 8.32
N TYR A 122 1.94 11.26 7.48
CA TYR A 122 3.32 11.41 7.95
C TYR A 122 3.48 12.66 8.83
N GLU A 123 2.95 13.81 8.40
CA GLU A 123 3.07 15.08 9.11
C GLU A 123 2.38 15.05 10.48
N GLU A 124 1.23 14.37 10.58
CA GLU A 124 0.51 14.20 11.84
C GLU A 124 1.32 13.35 12.82
N VAL A 125 1.88 12.23 12.36
CA VAL A 125 2.74 11.37 13.18
C VAL A 125 4.01 12.11 13.59
N ASP A 126 4.65 12.81 12.66
CA ASP A 126 5.88 13.56 12.88
C ASP A 126 5.68 14.67 13.92
N ALA A 127 4.58 15.43 13.83
CA ALA A 127 4.21 16.44 14.84
C ALA A 127 3.87 15.83 16.20
N TYR A 128 3.23 14.65 16.22
CA TYR A 128 2.91 13.94 17.45
C TYR A 128 4.16 13.48 18.21
N LEU A 129 5.26 13.15 17.52
CA LEU A 129 6.52 12.84 18.20
C LEU A 129 7.00 14.02 19.05
N ASP A 130 6.89 15.24 18.53
CA ASP A 130 7.27 16.47 19.24
C ASP A 130 6.30 16.82 20.37
N GLU A 131 4.99 16.58 20.19
CA GLU A 131 4.01 16.72 21.28
C GLU A 131 4.36 15.77 22.43
N LEU A 132 4.66 14.50 22.13
CA LEU A 132 4.91 13.50 23.16
C LEU A 132 6.18 13.77 23.97
N ALA A 133 7.25 14.25 23.33
CA ALA A 133 8.46 14.65 24.04
C ALA A 133 8.27 15.92 24.88
N ARG A 134 7.36 16.81 24.48
CA ARG A 134 7.00 18.00 25.27
C ARG A 134 6.15 17.65 26.49
N ASP A 135 5.22 16.70 26.33
CA ASP A 135 4.32 16.27 27.41
C ASP A 135 5.05 15.36 28.43
N TYR A 136 6.08 14.61 27.99
CA TYR A 136 6.83 13.67 28.85
C TYR A 136 8.36 13.84 28.77
N PRO A 137 8.91 15.03 29.07
CA PRO A 137 10.32 15.35 28.81
C PRO A 137 11.32 14.55 29.66
N ASN A 138 10.88 14.00 30.79
CA ASN A 138 11.74 13.22 31.69
C ASN A 138 12.00 11.79 31.17
N VAL A 139 11.18 11.31 30.24
CA VAL A 139 11.22 9.91 29.79
C VAL A 139 11.19 9.75 28.28
N VAL A 140 10.71 10.74 27.52
CA VAL A 140 10.60 10.71 26.07
C VAL A 140 11.55 11.74 25.46
N SER A 141 12.32 11.32 24.47
CA SER A 141 13.13 12.20 23.62
C SER A 141 12.95 11.84 22.15
N VAL A 142 12.89 12.85 21.28
CA VAL A 142 12.85 12.65 19.82
C VAL A 142 14.27 12.68 19.28
N VAL A 143 14.60 11.70 18.45
CA VAL A 143 15.92 11.60 17.81
C VAL A 143 15.75 11.58 16.29
N LEU A 144 16.59 12.35 15.59
CA LEU A 144 16.71 12.27 14.14
C LEU A 144 17.61 11.07 13.78
N GLY A 145 17.01 10.00 13.26
CA GLY A 145 17.74 8.81 12.79
C GLY A 145 18.38 8.98 11.41
N GLY A 146 17.93 9.96 10.62
CA GLY A 146 18.49 10.26 9.31
C GLY A 146 17.49 10.98 8.42
N ARG A 147 17.71 10.89 7.10
CA ARG A 147 16.81 11.44 6.08
C ARG A 147 16.47 10.38 5.05
N SER A 148 15.25 10.44 4.52
CA SER A 148 14.81 9.61 3.41
C SER A 148 15.49 10.04 2.10
N VAL A 149 15.27 9.27 1.02
CA VAL A 149 15.77 9.58 -0.33
C VAL A 149 15.31 10.96 -0.80
N GLU A 150 14.06 11.34 -0.51
CA GLU A 150 13.50 12.66 -0.83
C GLU A 150 13.85 13.74 0.23
N GLY A 151 14.70 13.41 1.21
CA GLY A 151 15.19 14.33 2.23
C GLY A 151 14.28 14.53 3.44
N ARG A 152 13.16 13.79 3.57
CA ARG A 152 12.27 13.88 4.74
C ARG A 152 12.98 13.37 6.00
N PRO A 153 12.86 14.04 7.16
CA PRO A 153 13.48 13.59 8.40
C PRO A 153 12.85 12.27 8.87
N ILE A 154 13.68 11.29 9.18
CA ILE A 154 13.25 10.02 9.77
C ILE A 154 13.55 10.13 11.27
N ARG A 155 12.49 10.31 12.06
CA ARG A 155 12.58 10.53 13.50
C ARG A 155 11.98 9.36 14.25
N TYR A 156 12.51 9.09 15.45
CA TYR A 156 11.99 8.06 16.34
C TYR A 156 12.02 8.53 17.79
N LEU A 157 11.24 7.86 18.63
CA LEU A 157 11.18 8.12 20.06
C LEU A 157 12.17 7.23 20.81
N LYS A 158 12.92 7.85 21.71
CA LYS A 158 13.75 7.18 22.71
C LYS A 158 13.04 7.35 24.05
N ILE A 159 12.51 6.24 24.58
CA ILE A 159 11.75 6.20 25.83
C ILE A 159 12.59 5.53 26.92
N SER A 160 13.01 6.26 27.95
CA SER A 160 13.82 5.73 29.06
C SER A 160 13.81 6.64 30.28
N THR A 161 13.80 6.04 31.46
CA THR A 161 13.98 6.75 32.75
C THR A 161 15.46 7.01 33.09
N THR A 162 16.41 6.32 32.45
CA THR A 162 17.86 6.41 32.74
C THR A 162 18.68 6.87 31.54
N ASN A 163 18.04 7.24 30.44
CA ASN A 163 18.72 7.53 29.17
C ASN A 163 19.56 6.37 28.61
N PHE A 164 19.25 5.12 29.00
CA PHE A 164 19.97 3.89 28.64
C PHE A 164 21.42 3.86 29.16
N GLN A 165 21.64 4.53 30.29
CA GLN A 165 22.80 4.36 31.16
C GLN A 165 22.56 3.24 32.17
#